data_AF-A0A6G3CRM9-F1
#
_entry.id   AF-A0A6G3CRM9-F1
#
_cell.length_a   1.000
_cell.length_b   1.000
_cell.length_c   1.000
_cell.angle_alpha   90.00
_cell.angle_beta   90.00
_cell.angle_gamma   90.00
#
_symmetry.space_group_name_H-M   'P 1'
#
loop_
_entity.id
_entity.type
_entity.pdbx_description
1 polymer ?
#
loop_
_entity_poly.entity_id
_entity_poly.type
_entity_poly.pdbx_seq_one_letter_code
_entity_poly.pdbx_strand_id
1 'polypeptide(L)'
;PDGSLVPLAEQDRGRWDTGMIAEGVGILQAALARDRLGEFQAQAAVAALHADAPTAEETDWVQIVEWYDELAGLTDSPVVRLNRAVAVGEADGPRAGLAELAALSDSLPRHTAVAAYLHERDGDLPTAARLYAEAAHKAPTLAERDHLTRQAARLNAGLR
;
A
#
# COMPACT_ATOMS: atom_id res chain seq x y z
N PRO A 1 5.18 5.65 -22.37
CA PRO A 1 4.25 4.86 -21.51
C PRO A 1 2.81 5.25 -21.83
N ASP A 2 1.87 4.30 -21.76
CA ASP A 2 0.44 4.50 -22.06
C ASP A 2 -0.33 5.18 -20.90
N GLY A 3 0.36 5.51 -19.80
CA GLY A 3 -0.22 6.17 -18.63
C GLY A 3 -0.97 5.23 -17.69
N SER A 4 -0.87 3.92 -17.89
CA SER A 4 -1.46 2.92 -17.00
C SER A 4 -0.85 2.97 -15.60
N LEU A 5 -1.70 2.78 -14.57
CA LEU A 5 -1.25 2.60 -13.19
C LEU A 5 -0.54 1.25 -13.06
N VAL A 6 0.68 1.28 -12.54
CA VAL A 6 1.50 0.10 -12.22
C VAL A 6 1.67 0.01 -10.69
N PRO A 7 1.07 -0.99 -10.02
CA PRO A 7 1.28 -1.23 -8.59
C PRO A 7 2.75 -1.43 -8.25
N LEU A 8 3.17 -1.09 -7.02
CA LEU A 8 4.57 -1.24 -6.58
C LEU A 8 5.13 -2.66 -6.80
N ALA A 9 4.29 -3.69 -6.60
CA ALA A 9 4.69 -5.08 -6.81
C ALA A 9 4.94 -5.44 -8.29
N GLU A 10 4.37 -4.69 -9.22
CA GLU A 10 4.51 -4.90 -10.67
C GLU A 10 5.54 -3.95 -11.31
N GLN A 11 6.11 -3.02 -10.52
CA GLN A 11 7.12 -2.10 -11.03
C GLN A 11 8.45 -2.80 -11.26
N ASP A 12 9.05 -2.54 -12.42
CA ASP A 12 10.42 -2.95 -12.73
C ASP A 12 11.41 -2.07 -11.95
N ARG A 13 11.85 -2.59 -10.79
CA ARG A 13 12.83 -1.92 -9.92
C ARG A 13 14.20 -1.75 -10.57
N GLY A 14 14.52 -2.52 -11.61
CA GLY A 14 15.74 -2.33 -12.40
C GLY A 14 15.77 -1.01 -13.17
N ARG A 15 14.63 -0.33 -13.29
CA ARG A 15 14.50 1.00 -13.90
C ARG A 15 14.52 2.14 -12.89
N TRP A 16 14.61 1.84 -11.61
CA TRP A 16 14.72 2.86 -10.57
C TRP A 16 16.11 3.49 -10.56
N ASP A 17 16.17 4.78 -10.23
CA ASP A 17 17.45 5.47 -10.09
C ASP A 17 18.05 5.15 -8.72
N THR A 18 18.95 4.17 -8.70
CA THR A 18 19.61 3.71 -7.47
C THR A 18 20.51 4.78 -6.86
N GLY A 19 21.01 5.73 -7.65
CA GLY A 19 21.77 6.88 -7.15
C GLY A 19 20.87 7.83 -6.35
N MET A 20 19.69 8.17 -6.88
CA MET A 20 18.70 8.99 -6.18
C MET A 20 18.14 8.30 -4.94
N ILE A 21 17.92 6.98 -4.99
CA ILE A 21 17.49 6.20 -3.82
C ILE A 21 18.55 6.28 -2.72
N ALA A 22 19.82 5.99 -3.04
CA ALA A 22 20.91 6.03 -2.07
C ALA A 22 21.09 7.44 -1.47
N GLU A 23 20.99 8.48 -2.28
CA GLU A 23 21.01 9.87 -1.81
C GLU A 23 19.86 10.15 -0.83
N GLY A 24 18.62 9.79 -1.19
CA GLY A 24 17.44 9.97 -0.36
C GLY A 24 17.53 9.23 0.98
N VAL A 25 18.03 7.99 0.97
CA VAL A 25 18.28 7.20 2.18
C VAL A 25 19.34 7.87 3.06
N GLY A 26 20.42 8.40 2.47
CA GLY A 26 21.45 9.13 3.22
C GLY A 26 20.90 10.40 3.90
N ILE A 27 20.04 11.15 3.21
CA ILE A 27 19.35 12.33 3.78
C ILE A 27 18.45 11.92 4.94
N LEU A 28 17.67 10.85 4.77
CA LEU A 28 16.79 10.32 5.81
C LEU A 28 17.59 9.89 7.05
N GLN A 29 18.67 9.13 6.87
CA GLN A 29 19.53 8.68 7.97
C GLN A 29 20.10 9.88 8.76
N ALA A 30 20.58 10.91 8.05
CA ALA A 30 21.05 12.13 8.69
C ALA A 30 19.94 12.90 9.43
N ALA A 31 18.69 12.83 8.95
CA ALA A 31 17.54 13.43 9.63
C ALA A 31 17.16 12.64 10.89
N LEU A 32 17.09 11.31 10.81
CA LEU A 32 16.79 10.44 11.96
C LEU A 32 17.84 10.56 13.06
N ALA A 33 19.12 10.70 12.70
CA ALA A 33 20.22 10.90 13.66
C ALA A 33 20.10 12.19 14.51
N ARG A 34 19.20 13.12 14.14
CA ARG A 34 18.93 14.33 14.93
C ARG A 34 17.97 14.11 16.10
N ASP A 35 17.42 12.89 16.25
CA ASP A 35 16.53 12.49 17.33
C ASP A 35 15.34 13.44 17.54
N ARG A 36 14.75 13.84 16.41
CA ARG A 36 13.56 14.70 16.32
C ARG A 36 12.65 14.11 15.27
N LEU A 37 11.99 13.00 15.60
CA LEU A 37 11.08 12.34 14.69
C LEU A 37 9.87 13.24 14.39
N GLY A 38 9.54 13.38 13.11
CA GLY A 38 8.35 14.07 12.63
C GLY A 38 7.69 13.33 11.47
N GLU A 39 6.51 13.79 11.08
CA GLU A 39 5.66 13.17 10.06
C GLU A 39 6.44 12.81 8.78
N PHE A 40 7.21 13.75 8.24
CA PHE A 40 7.93 13.53 6.99
C PHE A 40 9.09 12.54 7.11
N GLN A 41 9.71 12.41 8.29
CA GLN A 41 10.74 11.40 8.51
C GLN A 41 10.12 10.00 8.57
N ALA A 42 8.97 9.84 9.22
CA ALA A 42 8.27 8.55 9.24
C ALA A 42 7.76 8.16 7.84
N GLN A 43 7.18 9.10 7.09
CA GLN A 43 6.79 8.88 5.69
C GLN A 43 7.98 8.50 4.79
N ALA A 44 9.11 9.20 4.96
CA ALA A 44 10.33 8.90 4.22
C ALA A 44 10.91 7.54 4.60
N ALA A 45 10.79 7.11 5.86
CA ALA A 45 11.22 5.78 6.29
C ALA A 45 10.39 4.66 5.66
N VAL A 46 9.06 4.80 5.59
CA VAL A 46 8.20 3.88 4.84
C VAL A 46 8.62 3.81 3.36
N ALA A 47 8.84 4.98 2.73
CA ALA A 47 9.26 5.03 1.33
C ALA A 47 10.65 4.40 1.10
N ALA A 48 11.60 4.61 2.01
CA ALA A 48 12.94 4.06 1.94
C ALA A 48 12.92 2.52 2.01
N LEU A 49 12.09 1.93 2.87
CA LEU A 49 11.96 0.47 2.98
C LEU A 49 11.41 -0.16 1.69
N HIS A 50 10.47 0.52 1.02
CA HIS A 50 10.06 0.10 -0.31
C HIS A 50 11.16 0.24 -1.35
N ALA A 51 11.89 1.35 -1.33
CA ALA A 51 12.89 1.69 -2.34
C ALA A 51 14.16 0.82 -2.26
N ASP A 52 14.56 0.44 -1.05
CA ASP A 52 15.81 -0.30 -0.77
C ASP A 52 15.67 -1.81 -1.00
N ALA A 53 14.44 -2.35 -0.92
CA ALA A 53 14.20 -3.76 -1.17
C ALA A 53 14.53 -4.13 -2.65
N PRO A 54 15.28 -5.22 -2.93
CA PRO A 54 15.60 -5.61 -4.30
C PRO A 54 14.38 -6.08 -5.10
N THR A 55 13.41 -6.71 -4.41
CA THR A 55 12.14 -7.17 -4.96
C THR A 55 10.97 -6.72 -4.08
N ALA A 56 9.74 -6.84 -4.59
CA ALA A 56 8.56 -6.50 -3.80
C ALA A 56 8.38 -7.43 -2.60
N GLU A 57 8.70 -8.71 -2.80
CA GLU A 57 8.62 -9.78 -1.81
C GLU A 57 9.64 -9.61 -0.67
N GLU A 58 10.77 -8.95 -0.95
CA GLU A 58 11.82 -8.64 0.04
C GLU A 58 11.57 -7.33 0.81
N THR A 59 10.40 -6.69 0.64
CA THR A 59 10.03 -5.51 1.42
C THR A 59 9.88 -5.88 2.89
N ASP A 60 10.53 -5.15 3.79
CA ASP A 60 10.39 -5.35 5.24
C ASP A 60 9.07 -4.76 5.76
N TRP A 61 8.00 -5.55 5.61
CA TRP A 61 6.65 -5.15 6.01
C TRP A 61 6.50 -4.98 7.52
N VAL A 62 7.23 -5.75 8.34
CA VAL A 62 7.21 -5.61 9.80
C VAL A 62 7.73 -4.22 10.18
N GLN A 63 8.87 -3.81 9.62
CA GLN A 63 9.41 -2.48 9.86
C GLN A 63 8.49 -1.36 9.32
N ILE A 64 7.80 -1.59 8.19
CA ILE A 64 6.81 -0.64 7.66
C ILE A 64 5.62 -0.47 8.63
N VAL A 65 5.13 -1.55 9.24
CA VAL A 65 4.07 -1.47 10.26
C VAL A 65 4.51 -0.59 11.43
N GLU A 66 5.73 -0.78 11.94
CA GLU A 66 6.29 0.05 13.02
C GLU A 66 6.33 1.54 12.64
N TRP A 67 6.76 1.87 11.41
CA TRP A 67 6.73 3.27 10.96
C TRP A 67 5.33 3.84 10.79
N TYR A 68 4.35 3.00 10.42
CA TYR A 68 2.96 3.42 10.40
C TYR A 68 2.38 3.61 11.81
N ASP A 69 2.84 2.86 12.81
CA ASP A 69 2.50 3.07 14.22
C ASP A 69 2.99 4.44 14.71
N GLU A 70 4.26 4.76 14.44
CA GLU A 70 4.83 6.08 14.74
C GLU A 70 4.08 7.20 14.02
N LEU A 71 3.82 7.04 12.72
CA LEU A 71 3.11 8.03 11.91
C LEU A 71 1.65 8.23 12.38
N ALA A 72 0.99 7.16 12.83
CA ALA A 72 -0.36 7.25 13.40
C ALA A 72 -0.34 8.01 14.73
N GLY A 73 0.65 7.76 15.59
CA GLY A 73 0.84 8.51 16.84
C GLY A 73 1.09 10.01 16.62
N LEU A 74 1.79 10.36 15.53
CA LEU A 74 2.10 11.74 15.19
C LEU A 74 0.91 12.51 14.58
N THR A 75 0.03 11.83 13.84
CA THR A 75 -0.95 12.50 12.96
C THR A 75 -2.41 12.22 13.29
N ASP A 76 -2.71 11.13 14.01
CA ASP A 76 -4.07 10.58 14.21
C ASP A 76 -4.86 10.41 12.88
N SER A 77 -4.15 10.27 11.76
CA SER A 77 -4.78 10.26 10.44
C SER A 77 -5.46 8.93 10.14
N PRO A 78 -6.75 8.92 9.76
CA PRO A 78 -7.43 7.68 9.37
C PRO A 78 -6.90 7.10 8.06
N VAL A 79 -6.30 7.93 7.19
CA VAL A 79 -5.63 7.46 5.97
C VAL A 79 -4.33 6.72 6.31
N VAL A 80 -3.61 7.18 7.33
CA VAL A 80 -2.42 6.48 7.84
C VAL A 80 -2.82 5.11 8.41
N ARG A 81 -3.88 5.04 9.21
CA ARG A 81 -4.42 3.76 9.70
C ARG A 81 -4.89 2.83 8.57
N LEU A 82 -5.49 3.37 7.52
CA LEU A 82 -5.89 2.59 6.34
C LEU A 82 -4.67 1.97 5.66
N ASN A 83 -3.60 2.73 5.46
CA ASN A 83 -2.37 2.22 4.87
C ASN A 83 -1.69 1.19 5.79
N ARG A 84 -1.72 1.41 7.11
CA ARG A 84 -1.25 0.45 8.10
C ARG A 84 -1.97 -0.89 8.01
N ALA A 85 -3.29 -0.90 7.79
CA ALA A 85 -4.05 -2.15 7.62
C ALA A 85 -3.54 -2.98 6.41
N VAL A 86 -3.10 -2.32 5.33
CA VAL A 86 -2.44 -3.01 4.20
C VAL A 86 -1.09 -3.59 4.65
N ALA A 87 -0.26 -2.81 5.35
CA ALA A 87 1.04 -3.27 5.82
C ALA A 87 0.93 -4.46 6.78
N VAL A 88 -0.04 -4.45 7.71
CA VAL A 88 -0.36 -5.59 8.58
C VAL A 88 -0.82 -6.80 7.76
N GLY A 89 -1.61 -6.57 6.70
CA GLY A 89 -2.01 -7.61 5.76
C GLY A 89 -0.83 -8.31 5.06
N GLU A 90 0.23 -7.58 4.75
CA GLU A 90 1.45 -8.14 4.16
C GLU A 90 2.39 -8.79 5.19
N ALA A 91 2.49 -8.22 6.39
CA ALA A 91 3.37 -8.74 7.45
C ALA A 91 2.79 -9.99 8.14
N ASP A 92 1.53 -9.90 8.59
CA ASP A 92 0.88 -10.90 9.44
C ASP A 92 -0.19 -11.71 8.70
N GLY A 93 -0.37 -11.40 7.41
CA GLY A 93 -1.32 -12.07 6.53
C GLY A 93 -2.65 -11.32 6.37
N PRO A 94 -3.39 -11.61 5.29
CA PRO A 94 -4.49 -10.78 4.83
C PRO A 94 -5.65 -10.69 5.82
N ARG A 95 -5.88 -11.73 6.63
CA ARG A 95 -6.90 -11.71 7.69
C ARG A 95 -6.60 -10.70 8.80
N ALA A 96 -5.32 -10.51 9.15
CA ALA A 96 -4.93 -9.51 10.14
C ALA A 96 -5.20 -8.10 9.58
N GLY A 97 -4.84 -7.86 8.32
CA GLY A 97 -5.18 -6.60 7.63
C GLY A 97 -6.68 -6.34 7.53
N LEU A 98 -7.49 -7.37 7.25
CA LEU A 98 -8.96 -7.25 7.22
C LEU A 98 -9.54 -6.90 8.60
N ALA A 99 -8.97 -7.44 9.69
CA ALA A 99 -9.40 -7.12 11.04
C ALA A 99 -9.13 -5.66 11.40
N GLU A 100 -7.94 -5.14 11.04
CA GLU A 100 -7.59 -3.72 11.20
C GLU A 100 -8.50 -2.82 10.35
N LEU A 101 -8.75 -3.20 9.09
CA LEU A 101 -9.63 -2.47 8.19
C LEU A 101 -11.06 -2.37 8.74
N ALA A 102 -11.57 -3.43 9.36
CA ALA A 102 -12.93 -3.48 9.90
C ALA A 102 -13.17 -2.47 11.05
N ALA A 103 -12.12 -1.96 11.68
CA ALA A 103 -12.22 -0.92 12.70
C ALA A 103 -12.31 0.50 12.10
N LEU A 104 -12.12 0.65 10.79
CA LEU A 104 -12.12 1.94 10.08
C LEU A 104 -13.48 2.24 9.44
N SER A 105 -13.72 3.52 9.17
CA SER A 105 -14.91 3.95 8.44
C SER A 105 -14.82 3.55 6.97
N ASP A 106 -15.88 2.92 6.46
CA ASP A 106 -16.00 2.51 5.05
C ASP A 106 -16.09 3.71 4.07
N SER A 107 -16.35 4.91 4.59
CA SER A 107 -16.37 6.18 3.86
C SER A 107 -14.97 6.72 3.53
N LEU A 108 -13.90 6.13 4.07
CA LEU A 108 -12.54 6.57 3.78
C LEU A 108 -12.22 6.37 2.29
N PRO A 109 -11.51 7.34 1.66
CA PRO A 109 -11.02 7.17 0.30
C PRO A 109 -10.24 5.86 0.18
N ARG A 110 -10.53 5.08 -0.88
CA ARG A 110 -9.90 3.79 -1.18
C ARG A 110 -10.15 2.65 -0.18
N HIS A 111 -11.00 2.82 0.83
CA HIS A 111 -11.35 1.74 1.74
C HIS A 111 -11.84 0.48 1.01
N THR A 112 -12.78 0.62 0.07
CA THR A 112 -13.28 -0.49 -0.75
C THR A 112 -12.16 -1.14 -1.60
N ALA A 113 -11.19 -0.37 -2.08
CA ALA A 113 -10.07 -0.91 -2.84
C ALA A 113 -9.12 -1.74 -1.96
N VAL A 114 -8.84 -1.27 -0.74
CA VAL A 114 -8.05 -2.02 0.25
C VAL A 114 -8.76 -3.30 0.67
N ALA A 115 -10.09 -3.24 0.88
CA ALA A 115 -10.88 -4.43 1.16
C ALA A 115 -10.78 -5.45 0.00
N ALA A 116 -10.92 -4.99 -1.24
CA ALA A 116 -10.78 -5.85 -2.43
C ALA A 116 -9.42 -6.54 -2.47
N TYR A 117 -8.36 -5.77 -2.25
CA TYR A 117 -6.98 -6.25 -2.21
C TYR A 117 -6.78 -7.35 -1.16
N LEU A 118 -7.18 -7.09 0.09
CA LEU A 118 -6.96 -8.05 1.17
C LEU A 118 -7.82 -9.31 1.02
N HIS A 119 -9.06 -9.21 0.52
CA HIS A 119 -9.87 -10.38 0.19
C HIS A 119 -9.26 -11.21 -0.95
N GLU A 120 -8.65 -10.57 -1.95
CA GLU A 120 -7.93 -11.30 -2.99
C GLU A 120 -6.76 -12.08 -2.39
N ARG A 121 -5.97 -11.43 -1.52
CA ARG A 121 -4.84 -12.05 -0.83
C ARG A 121 -5.25 -13.19 0.09
N ASP A 122 -6.44 -13.12 0.73
CA ASP A 122 -7.02 -14.21 1.53
C ASP A 122 -7.61 -15.35 0.67
N GLY A 123 -7.67 -15.17 -0.66
CA GLY A 123 -8.22 -16.16 -1.59
C GLY A 123 -9.74 -16.08 -1.78
N ASP A 124 -10.42 -15.10 -1.19
CA ASP A 124 -11.85 -14.84 -1.43
C ASP A 124 -12.04 -14.02 -2.72
N LEU A 125 -11.74 -14.68 -3.84
CA LEU A 125 -11.77 -14.08 -5.17
C LEU A 125 -13.16 -13.54 -5.58
N PRO A 126 -14.30 -14.20 -5.25
CA PRO A 126 -15.62 -13.65 -5.54
C PRO A 126 -15.88 -12.32 -4.84
N THR A 127 -15.54 -12.21 -3.55
CA THR A 127 -15.70 -10.96 -2.80
C THR A 127 -14.77 -9.88 -3.33
N ALA A 128 -13.50 -10.23 -3.59
CA ALA A 128 -12.52 -9.32 -4.15
C ALA A 128 -12.96 -8.75 -5.51
N ALA A 129 -13.44 -9.59 -6.42
CA ALA A 129 -13.91 -9.16 -7.75
C ALA A 129 -15.05 -8.14 -7.65
N ARG A 130 -16.03 -8.38 -6.76
CA ARG A 130 -17.13 -7.44 -6.50
C ARG A 130 -16.62 -6.11 -5.94
N LEU A 131 -15.72 -6.16 -4.97
CA LEU A 131 -15.18 -4.96 -4.31
C LEU A 131 -14.29 -4.15 -5.24
N TYR A 132 -13.48 -4.77 -6.11
CA TYR A 132 -12.73 -4.06 -7.14
C TYR A 132 -13.65 -3.32 -8.10
N ALA A 133 -14.74 -3.97 -8.55
CA ALA A 133 -15.73 -3.31 -9.39
C ALA A 133 -16.38 -2.12 -8.67
N GLU A 134 -16.76 -2.27 -7.41
CA GLU A 134 -17.30 -1.17 -6.60
C GLU A 134 -16.28 -0.03 -6.42
N ALA A 135 -15.03 -0.35 -6.12
CA ALA A 135 -13.95 0.62 -5.96
C ALA A 135 -13.70 1.41 -7.26
N ALA A 136 -13.80 0.77 -8.43
CA ALA A 136 -13.65 1.44 -9.72
C ALA A 136 -14.68 2.58 -9.92
N HIS A 137 -15.91 2.41 -9.43
CA HIS A 137 -16.94 3.46 -9.50
C HIS A 137 -16.61 4.68 -8.62
N LYS A 138 -15.87 4.47 -7.53
CA LYS A 138 -15.45 5.51 -6.58
C LYS A 138 -14.08 6.11 -6.89
N ALA A 139 -13.38 5.58 -7.90
CA ALA A 139 -12.00 5.96 -8.20
C ALA A 139 -11.88 7.44 -8.65
N PRO A 140 -10.93 8.21 -8.09
CA PRO A 140 -10.77 9.63 -8.37
C PRO A 140 -10.10 9.92 -9.72
N THR A 141 -9.45 8.94 -10.34
CA THR A 141 -8.75 9.11 -11.62
C THR A 141 -9.14 8.01 -12.60
N LEU A 142 -9.01 8.29 -13.90
CA LEU A 142 -9.24 7.29 -14.95
C LEU A 142 -8.26 6.13 -14.84
N ALA A 143 -6.97 6.40 -14.57
CA ALA A 143 -5.97 5.35 -14.42
C ALA A 143 -6.28 4.39 -13.26
N GLU A 144 -6.74 4.91 -12.12
CA GLU A 144 -7.16 4.09 -10.97
C GLU A 144 -8.44 3.30 -11.28
N ARG A 145 -9.43 3.93 -11.92
CA ARG A 145 -10.66 3.25 -12.38
C ARG A 145 -10.34 2.09 -13.31
N ASP A 146 -9.51 2.33 -14.31
CA ASP A 146 -9.16 1.35 -15.32
C ASP A 146 -8.39 0.18 -14.71
N HIS A 147 -7.46 0.46 -13.78
CA HIS A 147 -6.75 -0.57 -13.03
C HIS A 147 -7.72 -1.45 -12.24
N LEU A 148 -8.58 -0.86 -11.42
CA LEU A 148 -9.54 -1.60 -10.58
C LEU A 148 -10.54 -2.40 -11.43
N THR A 149 -10.99 -1.85 -12.57
CA THR A 149 -11.86 -2.55 -13.52
C THR A 149 -11.15 -3.78 -14.11
N ARG A 150 -9.87 -3.65 -14.47
CA ARG A 150 -9.06 -4.79 -14.95
C ARG A 150 -8.88 -5.86 -13.88
N GLN A 151 -8.65 -5.49 -12.61
CA GLN A 151 -8.55 -6.46 -11.52
C GLN A 151 -9.85 -7.23 -11.34
N ALA A 152 -11.00 -6.54 -11.33
CA ALA A 152 -12.30 -7.20 -11.28
C ALA A 152 -12.53 -8.16 -12.46
N ALA A 153 -12.19 -7.75 -13.68
CA ALA A 153 -12.32 -8.59 -14.88
C ALA A 153 -11.40 -9.82 -14.83
N ARG A 154 -10.14 -9.65 -14.39
CA ARG A 154 -9.16 -10.74 -14.22
C ARG A 154 -9.69 -11.81 -13.27
N LEU A 155 -10.18 -11.40 -12.10
CA LEU A 155 -10.71 -12.34 -11.11
C LEU A 155 -11.98 -13.04 -11.61
N ASN A 156 -12.90 -12.30 -12.22
CA ASN A 156 -14.11 -12.89 -12.81
C ASN A 156 -13.83 -13.89 -13.93
N ALA A 157 -12.77 -13.69 -14.72
CA ALA A 157 -12.37 -14.63 -15.76
C ALA A 157 -11.86 -15.96 -15.17
N GLY A 158 -11.15 -15.92 -14.04
CA GLY A 158 -10.65 -17.12 -13.35
C GLY A 158 -11.71 -17.88 -12.55
N LEU A 159 -12.87 -17.26 -12.29
CA LEU A 159 -14.02 -17.89 -11.61
C LEU A 159 -14.96 -18.66 -12.56
N ARG A 160 -14.75 -18.53 -13.87
CA ARG A 160 -15.53 -19.23 -14.90
C ARG A 160 -14.93 -20.59 -15.22
#